data_AF-A0A2G6KWT6-F1
#
_entry.id   AF-A0A2G6KWT6-F1
#
_cell.length_a   1.000
_cell.length_b   1.000
_cell.length_c   1.000
_cell.angle_alpha   90.00
_cell.angle_beta   90.00
_cell.angle_gamma   90.00
#
_symmetry.space_group_name_H-M   'P 1'
#
loop_
_entity.id
_entity.type
_entity.pdbx_description
1 polymer ?
#
loop_
_entity_poly.entity_id
_entity_poly.type
_entity_poly.pdbx_seq_one_letter_code
_entity_poly.pdbx_strand_id
1 'polypeptide(L)'
;MAILFHPNKINPQRYRVWDRETKTQKYFPLTAAGRKAAEEFEAKVAAIKKARSLSRDLDVNKLFADDGSVKGMKRVYRKRKGRPSYECLALYACHKQTELIIGERGFEETYQLAIKWLLQQHQIEERFELRKKFKEARRRYWTSVIPEEETYHFFGSGGSSGNI
;
A
#
# COMPACT_ATOMS: atom_id res chain seq x y z
N MET A 1 -11.60 17.76 -17.75
CA MET A 1 -12.64 18.59 -17.12
C MET A 1 -13.03 19.66 -18.13
N ALA A 2 -14.30 20.04 -18.17
CA ALA A 2 -14.74 21.11 -19.04
C ALA A 2 -15.89 21.87 -18.37
N ILE A 3 -15.86 23.19 -18.49
CA ILE A 3 -17.04 24.04 -18.27
C ILE A 3 -18.03 23.73 -19.40
N LEU A 4 -19.23 23.30 -19.04
CA LEU A 4 -20.28 22.93 -19.98
C LEU A 4 -21.45 23.89 -19.85
N PHE A 5 -22.08 24.21 -20.98
CA PHE A 5 -23.40 24.81 -20.95
C PHE A 5 -24.44 23.81 -20.47
N HIS A 6 -25.36 24.27 -19.63
CA HIS A 6 -26.45 23.47 -19.10
C HIS A 6 -27.77 24.26 -19.20
N PRO A 7 -28.91 23.61 -19.54
CA PRO A 7 -29.06 22.17 -19.75
C PRO A 7 -28.42 21.63 -21.04
N ASN A 8 -28.31 22.47 -22.08
CA ASN A 8 -27.72 22.12 -23.37
C ASN A 8 -26.98 23.32 -23.98
N LYS A 9 -26.38 23.13 -25.16
CA LYS A 9 -25.64 24.17 -25.88
C LYS A 9 -26.53 25.15 -26.66
N ILE A 10 -27.78 24.78 -26.92
CA ILE A 10 -28.71 25.53 -27.80
C ILE A 10 -29.39 26.64 -27.00
N ASN A 11 -29.93 26.30 -25.83
CA ASN A 11 -30.56 27.22 -24.88
C ASN A 11 -29.86 27.10 -23.51
N PRO A 12 -28.63 27.61 -23.37
CA PRO A 12 -27.92 27.58 -22.11
C PRO A 12 -28.61 28.46 -21.07
N GLN A 13 -28.77 27.94 -19.85
CA GLN A 13 -29.27 28.70 -18.70
C GLN A 13 -28.17 28.99 -17.67
N ARG A 14 -27.14 28.14 -17.64
CA ARG A 14 -26.06 28.18 -16.64
C ARG A 14 -24.82 27.48 -17.16
N TYR A 15 -23.67 27.85 -16.60
CA TYR A 15 -22.46 27.05 -16.69
C TYR A 15 -22.53 25.89 -15.69
N ARG A 16 -21.98 24.75 -16.05
CA ARG A 16 -21.82 23.58 -15.20
C ARG A 16 -20.35 23.15 -15.24
N VAL A 17 -19.73 23.10 -14.08
CA VAL A 17 -18.45 22.40 -13.91
C VAL A 17 -18.76 21.02 -13.37
N TRP A 18 -18.35 19.99 -14.10
CA TRP A 18 -18.54 18.60 -13.70
C TRP A 18 -17.25 17.81 -13.88
N ASP A 19 -16.82 17.13 -12.82
CA ASP A 19 -15.71 16.19 -12.85
C ASP A 19 -16.19 14.81 -12.38
N ARG A 20 -16.08 13.82 -13.27
CA ARG A 20 -16.55 12.46 -13.03
C ARG A 20 -15.73 11.72 -11.97
N GLU A 21 -14.42 11.97 -11.93
CA GLU A 21 -13.50 11.27 -11.01
C GLU A 21 -13.72 11.68 -9.56
N THR A 22 -13.92 12.97 -9.29
CA THR A 22 -14.17 13.49 -7.95
C THR A 22 -15.66 13.51 -7.58
N LYS A 23 -16.56 13.17 -8.51
CA LYS A 23 -18.02 13.33 -8.41
C LYS A 23 -18.44 14.76 -8.04
N THR A 24 -17.63 15.75 -8.41
CA THR A 24 -17.88 17.16 -8.12
C THR A 24 -18.76 17.75 -9.21
N GLN A 25 -19.87 18.39 -8.83
CA GLN A 25 -20.75 19.09 -9.76
C GLN A 25 -21.20 20.42 -9.16
N LYS A 26 -21.03 21.50 -9.90
CA LYS A 26 -21.48 22.84 -9.49
C LYS A 26 -21.98 23.65 -10.69
N TYR A 27 -22.99 24.46 -10.44
CA TYR A 27 -23.60 25.33 -11.43
C TYR A 27 -23.28 26.79 -11.14
N PHE A 28 -23.17 27.58 -12.21
CA PHE A 28 -22.88 29.01 -12.14
C PHE A 28 -23.78 29.79 -13.11
N PRO A 29 -24.17 31.03 -12.78
CA PRO A 29 -25.05 31.83 -13.64
C PRO A 29 -24.40 32.11 -15.00
N LEU A 30 -25.20 32.24 -16.06
CA LEU A 30 -24.74 32.57 -17.41
C LEU A 30 -24.40 34.07 -17.53
N THR A 31 -23.42 34.52 -16.76
CA THR A 31 -22.92 35.91 -16.73
C THR A 31 -21.39 35.90 -16.85
N ALA A 32 -20.78 37.04 -17.18
CA ALA A 32 -19.33 37.15 -17.22
C ALA A 32 -18.69 36.80 -15.85
N ALA A 33 -19.29 37.27 -14.76
CA ALA A 33 -18.87 36.91 -13.40
C ALA A 33 -19.06 35.42 -13.10
N GLY A 34 -20.17 34.82 -13.56
CA GLY A 34 -20.44 33.39 -13.40
C GLY A 34 -19.48 32.51 -14.19
N ARG A 35 -19.05 32.94 -15.39
CA ARG A 35 -18.01 32.29 -16.17
C ARG A 35 -16.67 32.29 -15.43
N LYS A 36 -16.25 33.46 -14.93
CA LYS A 36 -15.01 33.58 -14.16
C LYS A 36 -15.02 32.68 -12.91
N ALA A 37 -16.14 32.66 -12.17
CA ALA A 37 -16.30 31.78 -11.02
C ALA A 37 -16.27 30.29 -11.38
N ALA A 38 -16.80 29.92 -12.56
CA ALA A 38 -16.71 28.55 -13.07
C ALA A 38 -15.26 28.17 -13.43
N GLU A 39 -14.51 29.07 -14.05
CA GLU A 39 -13.08 28.90 -14.39
C GLU A 39 -12.22 28.74 -13.12
N GLU A 40 -12.42 29.60 -12.11
CA GLU A 40 -11.73 29.49 -10.81
C GLU A 40 -12.05 28.16 -10.10
N PHE A 41 -13.30 27.73 -10.15
CA PHE A 41 -13.71 26.46 -9.55
C PHE A 41 -13.14 25.25 -10.31
N GLU A 42 -13.09 25.29 -11.63
CA GLU A 42 -12.44 24.26 -12.45
C GLU A 42 -10.95 24.16 -12.10
N ALA A 43 -10.25 25.29 -12.00
CA ALA A 43 -8.84 25.34 -11.59
C ALA A 43 -8.63 24.73 -10.20
N LYS A 44 -9.52 25.02 -9.24
CA LYS A 44 -9.47 24.42 -7.90
C LYS A 44 -9.62 22.90 -7.94
N VAL A 45 -10.60 22.38 -8.69
CA VAL A 45 -10.79 20.93 -8.81
C VAL A 45 -9.59 20.29 -9.52
N ALA A 46 -9.02 20.93 -10.54
CA ALA A 46 -7.82 20.45 -11.22
C ALA A 46 -6.61 20.42 -10.27
N ALA A 47 -6.43 21.44 -9.44
CA ALA A 47 -5.38 21.47 -8.41
C ALA A 47 -5.54 20.33 -7.40
N ILE A 48 -6.77 20.05 -6.94
CA ILE A 48 -7.05 18.91 -6.05
C ILE A 48 -6.70 17.58 -6.72
N LYS A 49 -7.05 17.40 -8.01
CA LYS A 49 -6.70 16.19 -8.76
C LYS A 49 -5.19 16.04 -8.89
N LYS A 50 -4.48 17.13 -9.24
CA LYS A 50 -3.01 17.14 -9.32
C LYS A 50 -2.38 16.80 -7.98
N ALA A 51 -2.85 17.40 -6.88
CA ALA A 51 -2.37 17.10 -5.54
C ALA A 51 -2.60 15.62 -5.18
N ARG A 52 -3.78 15.06 -5.48
CA ARG A 52 -4.06 13.64 -5.27
C ARG A 52 -3.16 12.72 -6.09
N SER A 53 -2.87 13.07 -7.34
CA SER A 53 -1.92 12.33 -8.18
C SER A 53 -0.53 12.36 -7.55
N LEU A 54 -0.01 13.55 -7.27
CA LEU A 54 1.31 13.74 -6.67
C LEU A 54 1.43 12.99 -5.33
N SER A 55 0.40 13.06 -4.47
CA SER A 55 0.37 12.29 -3.24
C SER A 55 0.39 10.80 -3.49
N ARG A 56 -0.36 10.26 -4.46
CA ARG A 56 -0.28 8.83 -4.82
C ARG A 56 1.09 8.44 -5.37
N ASP A 57 1.72 9.35 -6.09
CA ASP A 57 3.02 9.15 -6.73
C ASP A 57 4.18 9.17 -5.73
N LEU A 58 3.97 9.70 -4.52
CA LEU A 58 4.94 9.58 -3.43
C LEU A 58 5.20 8.10 -3.13
N ASP A 59 6.47 7.73 -3.18
CA ASP A 59 6.94 6.35 -2.96
C ASP A 59 6.51 5.78 -1.60
N VAL A 60 6.44 6.63 -0.58
CA VAL A 60 5.90 6.29 0.74
C VAL A 60 4.44 5.79 0.65
N ASN A 61 3.61 6.43 -0.16
CA ASN A 61 2.20 6.07 -0.27
C ASN A 61 1.99 4.82 -1.14
N LYS A 62 2.95 4.48 -2.00
CA LYS A 62 2.97 3.20 -2.72
C LYS A 62 3.29 2.02 -1.79
N LEU A 63 4.22 2.23 -0.85
CA LEU A 63 4.76 1.16 0.00
C LEU A 63 4.03 0.98 1.33
N PHE A 64 3.44 2.04 1.89
CA PHE A 64 2.85 2.02 3.23
C PHE A 64 1.35 2.31 3.20
N ALA A 65 0.61 1.65 4.08
CA ALA A 65 -0.78 1.95 4.38
C ALA A 65 -0.88 3.04 5.47
N ASP A 66 -2.08 3.60 5.63
CA ASP A 66 -2.33 4.70 6.56
C ASP A 66 -2.09 4.30 8.02
N ASP A 67 -2.27 3.01 8.34
CA ASP A 67 -1.95 2.46 9.66
C ASP A 67 -0.43 2.29 9.88
N GLY A 68 0.40 2.47 8.86
CA GLY A 68 1.85 2.28 8.91
C GLY A 68 2.32 0.85 8.66
N SER A 69 1.41 -0.07 8.28
CA SER A 69 1.82 -1.36 7.74
C SER A 69 2.40 -1.22 6.32
N VAL A 70 3.21 -2.19 5.92
CA VAL A 70 3.76 -2.26 4.56
C VAL A 70 2.73 -2.94 3.66
N LYS A 71 2.31 -2.25 2.61
CA LYS A 71 1.37 -2.77 1.62
C LYS A 71 1.95 -4.01 0.96
N GLY A 72 1.13 -5.05 0.89
CA GLY A 72 1.52 -6.30 0.24
C GLY A 72 2.43 -7.21 1.06
N MET A 73 2.78 -6.88 2.31
CA MET A 73 3.57 -7.76 3.17
C MET A 73 2.75 -8.30 4.34
N LYS A 74 2.81 -9.61 4.54
CA LYS A 74 2.19 -10.31 5.68
C LYS A 74 3.13 -11.37 6.22
N ARG A 75 3.22 -11.50 7.55
CA ARG A 75 3.86 -12.65 8.19
C ARG A 75 2.83 -13.75 8.36
N VAL A 76 3.15 -14.97 7.89
CA VAL A 76 2.18 -16.07 7.79
C VAL A 76 2.84 -17.37 8.21
N TYR A 77 2.08 -18.20 8.92
CA TYR A 77 2.42 -19.59 9.18
C TYR A 77 1.71 -20.51 8.18
N ARG A 78 2.45 -21.41 7.53
CA ARG A 78 1.94 -22.32 6.51
C ARG A 78 2.02 -23.76 7.00
N LYS A 79 0.86 -24.35 7.31
CA LYS A 79 0.73 -25.80 7.54
C LYS A 79 0.66 -26.54 6.21
N ARG A 80 1.39 -27.65 6.07
CA ARG A 80 1.39 -28.49 4.87
C ARG A 80 1.30 -29.95 5.26
N LYS A 81 0.41 -30.70 4.62
CA LYS A 81 0.28 -32.14 4.86
C LYS A 81 1.50 -32.87 4.29
N GLY A 82 2.20 -33.64 5.11
CA GLY A 82 3.37 -34.43 4.69
C GLY A 82 4.64 -33.61 4.41
N ARG A 83 4.71 -32.35 4.82
CA ARG A 83 5.93 -31.52 4.76
C ARG A 83 6.05 -30.69 6.05
N PRO A 84 7.27 -30.29 6.46
CA PRO A 84 7.44 -29.38 7.57
C PRO A 84 6.64 -28.09 7.34
N SER A 85 5.83 -27.73 8.34
CA SER A 85 5.23 -26.41 8.41
C SER A 85 6.32 -25.35 8.56
N TYR A 86 6.10 -24.14 8.06
CA TYR A 86 7.09 -23.07 8.14
C TYR A 86 6.43 -21.71 8.29
N GLU A 87 7.22 -20.77 8.81
CA GLU A 87 6.87 -19.37 8.92
C GLU A 87 7.56 -18.56 7.82
N CYS A 88 6.84 -17.63 7.18
CA CYS A 88 7.36 -16.80 6.12
C CYS A 88 6.80 -15.37 6.12
N LEU A 89 7.49 -14.48 5.40
CA LEU A 89 6.92 -13.23 4.91
C LEU A 89 6.36 -13.46 3.52
N ALA A 90 5.03 -13.46 3.40
CA ALA A 90 4.32 -13.47 2.13
C ALA A 90 4.26 -12.05 1.57
N LEU A 91 4.74 -11.87 0.34
CA LEU A 91 4.87 -10.59 -0.34
C LEU A 91 4.04 -10.56 -1.62
N TYR A 92 3.39 -9.44 -1.87
CA TYR A 92 2.61 -9.17 -3.08
C TYR A 92 2.80 -7.72 -3.53
N ALA A 93 3.33 -7.52 -4.73
CA ALA A 93 3.52 -6.19 -5.31
C ALA A 93 3.45 -6.28 -6.83
N CYS A 94 2.84 -5.29 -7.49
CA CYS A 94 2.79 -5.19 -8.95
C CYS A 94 2.40 -6.50 -9.67
N HIS A 95 1.35 -7.18 -9.15
CA HIS A 95 0.85 -8.47 -9.65
C HIS A 95 1.80 -9.67 -9.52
N LYS A 96 2.88 -9.54 -8.76
CA LYS A 96 3.81 -10.63 -8.45
C LYS A 96 3.68 -11.01 -6.99
N GLN A 97 3.86 -12.30 -6.71
CA GLN A 97 3.82 -12.85 -5.36
C GLN A 97 5.11 -13.65 -5.10
N THR A 98 5.62 -13.56 -3.88
CA THR A 98 6.70 -14.43 -3.39
C THR A 98 6.54 -14.71 -1.91
N GLU A 99 7.22 -15.74 -1.40
CA GLU A 99 7.29 -16.06 0.02
C GLU A 99 8.76 -16.16 0.44
N LEU A 100 9.13 -15.44 1.49
CA LEU A 100 10.47 -15.50 2.07
C LEU A 100 10.39 -16.24 3.41
N ILE A 101 10.93 -17.45 3.45
CA ILE A 101 10.94 -18.29 4.65
C ILE A 101 11.87 -17.67 5.70
N ILE A 102 11.39 -17.57 6.94
CA ILE A 102 12.17 -17.00 8.06
C ILE A 102 13.23 -18.00 8.52
N GLY A 103 12.81 -19.21 8.93
CA GLY A 103 13.68 -20.36 9.20
C GLY A 103 15.01 -20.02 9.88
N GLU A 104 16.09 -20.62 9.38
CA GLU A 104 17.46 -20.43 9.89
C GLU A 104 18.04 -19.03 9.66
N ARG A 105 17.60 -18.32 8.61
CA ARG A 105 18.04 -16.93 8.33
C ARG A 105 17.59 -15.95 9.41
N GLY A 106 16.50 -16.27 10.10
CA GLY A 106 15.94 -15.42 11.13
C GLY A 106 15.22 -14.20 10.56
N PHE A 107 14.39 -13.58 11.41
CA PHE A 107 13.45 -12.55 10.97
C PHE A 107 14.13 -11.32 10.34
N GLU A 108 15.24 -10.84 10.91
CA GLU A 108 15.83 -9.58 10.46
C GLU A 108 16.37 -9.67 9.03
N GLU A 109 17.08 -10.75 8.69
CA GLU A 109 17.59 -10.94 7.34
C GLU A 109 16.44 -11.11 6.33
N THR A 110 15.43 -11.91 6.68
CA THR A 110 14.24 -12.09 5.84
C THR A 110 13.49 -10.77 5.64
N TYR A 111 13.40 -9.93 6.66
CA TYR A 111 12.75 -8.62 6.60
C TYR A 111 13.51 -7.67 5.67
N GLN A 112 14.85 -7.63 5.73
CA GLN A 112 15.65 -6.84 4.79
C GLN A 112 15.51 -7.31 3.34
N LEU A 113 15.45 -8.63 3.12
CA LEU A 113 15.18 -9.19 1.79
C LEU A 113 13.78 -8.81 1.29
N ALA A 114 12.78 -8.83 2.18
CA ALA A 114 11.42 -8.40 1.84
C ALA A 114 11.38 -6.93 1.40
N ILE A 115 12.06 -6.04 2.14
CA ILE A 115 12.17 -4.62 1.79
C ILE A 115 12.81 -4.46 0.40
N LYS A 116 13.96 -5.09 0.16
CA LYS A 116 14.65 -5.01 -1.14
C LYS A 116 13.77 -5.50 -2.28
N TRP A 117 13.05 -6.61 -2.08
CA TRP A 117 12.13 -7.15 -3.08
C TRP A 117 10.99 -6.17 -3.39
N LEU A 118 10.37 -5.58 -2.37
CA LEU A 118 9.29 -4.59 -2.54
C LEU A 118 9.78 -3.34 -3.27
N LEU A 119 10.91 -2.78 -2.86
CA LEU A 119 11.52 -1.62 -3.53
C LEU A 119 11.81 -1.91 -5.00
N GLN A 120 12.36 -3.09 -5.31
CA GLN A 120 12.62 -3.51 -6.68
C GLN A 120 11.34 -3.66 -7.50
N GLN A 121 10.28 -4.28 -6.95
CA GLN A 121 9.02 -4.44 -7.69
C GLN A 121 8.32 -3.11 -7.98
N HIS A 122 8.46 -2.13 -7.08
CA HIS A 122 7.90 -0.79 -7.28
C HIS A 122 8.84 0.16 -8.04
N GLN A 123 10.06 -0.27 -8.38
CA GLN A 123 11.12 0.55 -9.00
C GLN A 123 11.42 1.81 -8.17
N ILE A 124 11.45 1.65 -6.84
CA ILE A 124 11.71 2.73 -5.89
C ILE A 124 13.14 2.59 -5.38
N GLU A 125 13.91 3.67 -5.45
CA GLU A 125 15.23 3.73 -4.84
C GLU A 125 15.12 3.84 -3.30
N GLU A 126 15.98 3.13 -2.58
CA GLU A 126 16.00 3.24 -1.12
C GLU A 126 16.46 4.63 -0.68
N ARG A 127 15.60 5.34 0.04
CA ARG A 127 15.90 6.66 0.63
C ARG A 127 15.86 6.58 2.16
N PHE A 128 16.52 7.53 2.81
CA PHE A 128 16.58 7.61 4.27
C PHE A 128 15.19 7.59 4.94
N GLU A 129 14.22 8.32 4.39
CA GLU A 129 12.85 8.38 4.90
C GLU A 129 12.14 7.02 4.82
N LEU A 130 12.32 6.30 3.72
CA LEU A 130 11.77 4.95 3.54
C LEU A 130 12.39 3.98 4.53
N ARG A 131 13.72 4.03 4.71
CA ARG A 131 14.42 3.19 5.69
C ARG A 131 13.91 3.44 7.12
N LYS A 132 13.71 4.72 7.49
CA LYS A 132 13.14 5.08 8.80
C LYS A 132 11.72 4.51 8.96
N LYS A 133 10.84 4.68 7.96
CA LYS A 133 9.49 4.11 7.99
C LYS A 133 9.48 2.58 8.05
N PHE A 134 10.34 1.90 7.30
CA PHE A 134 10.45 0.44 7.37
C PHE A 134 10.90 -0.03 8.77
N LYS A 135 11.79 0.72 9.43
CA LYS A 135 12.20 0.45 10.81
C LYS A 135 11.05 0.60 11.79
N GLU A 136 10.20 1.61 11.61
CA GLU A 136 8.99 1.82 12.42
C GLU A 136 7.97 0.69 12.19
N ALA A 137 7.72 0.33 10.93
CA ALA A 137 6.80 -0.73 10.55
C ALA A 137 7.24 -2.13 11.04
N ARG A 138 8.56 -2.34 11.26
CA ARG A 138 9.15 -3.62 11.65
C ARG A 138 8.43 -4.29 12.82
N ARG A 139 8.04 -3.50 13.82
CA ARG A 139 7.40 -4.01 15.05
C ARG A 139 6.11 -4.77 14.76
N ARG A 140 5.40 -4.44 13.68
CA ARG A 140 4.15 -5.11 13.25
C ARG A 140 4.38 -6.54 12.75
N TYR A 141 5.61 -6.88 12.38
CA TYR A 141 5.97 -8.17 11.82
C TYR A 141 6.91 -8.96 12.73
N TRP A 142 7.35 -8.39 13.85
CA TRP A 142 8.39 -9.00 14.70
C TRP A 142 7.90 -10.25 15.44
N THR A 143 6.65 -10.26 15.88
CA THR A 143 6.07 -11.37 16.64
C THR A 143 5.87 -12.59 15.75
N SER A 144 6.31 -13.75 16.24
CA SER A 144 6.06 -15.03 15.57
C SER A 144 4.56 -15.32 15.50
N VAL A 145 4.13 -15.90 14.38
CA VAL A 145 2.76 -16.37 14.16
C VAL A 145 2.68 -17.90 14.15
N ILE A 146 3.74 -18.58 14.57
CA ILE A 146 3.74 -20.04 14.81
C ILE A 146 2.80 -20.33 15.99
N PRO A 147 1.84 -21.25 15.86
CA PRO A 147 0.97 -21.66 16.97
C PRO A 147 1.78 -22.20 18.17
N GLU A 148 1.31 -21.91 19.39
CA GLU A 148 1.96 -22.35 20.64
C GLU A 148 2.12 -23.88 20.71
N GLU A 149 1.15 -24.63 20.18
CA GLU A 149 1.17 -26.09 20.13
C GLU A 149 2.35 -26.66 19.31
N GLU A 150 2.83 -25.93 18.29
CA GLU A 150 3.94 -26.37 17.43
C GLU A 150 5.30 -25.84 17.89
N THR A 151 5.33 -24.92 18.87
CA THR A 151 6.60 -24.40 19.42
C THR A 151 7.26 -25.39 20.37
N TYR A 152 6.49 -26.26 21.04
CA TYR A 152 7.01 -27.30 21.95
C TYR A 152 7.72 -28.46 21.24
N HIS A 153 7.42 -28.72 19.98
CA HIS A 153 8.10 -29.78 19.22
C HIS A 153 9.48 -29.37 18.69
N PHE A 154 9.82 -28.07 18.67
CA PHE A 154 11.10 -27.59 18.15
C PHE A 154 12.21 -27.56 19.22
N PHE A 155 11.86 -27.55 20.51
CA PHE A 155 12.83 -27.57 21.62
C PHE A 155 12.97 -28.94 22.31
N GLY A 156 12.31 -29.99 21.78
CA GLY A 156 12.15 -31.30 22.44
C GLY A 156 13.01 -32.45 21.92
N SER A 157 14.11 -32.22 21.19
CA SER A 157 15.03 -33.29 20.76
C SER A 157 16.44 -33.11 21.35
N GLY A 158 16.50 -32.84 22.65
CA GLY A 158 17.71 -32.89 23.46
C GLY A 158 17.48 -33.78 24.69
N GLY A 159 17.96 -35.02 24.65
CA GLY A 159 17.89 -36.02 25.73
C GLY A 159 17.42 -37.37 25.16
N SER A 160 18.11 -38.50 25.32
CA SER A 160 19.14 -38.87 26.28
C SER A 160 19.97 -40.02 25.70
N SER A 161 21.27 -40.00 26.02
CA SER A 161 22.14 -41.17 26.10
C SER A 161 21.45 -42.36 26.77
N GLY A 162 21.63 -43.55 26.19
CA GLY A 162 21.28 -44.83 26.81
C GLY A 162 22.12 -45.95 26.20
N ASN A 163 23.12 -46.40 26.98
CA ASN A 163 23.97 -47.56 26.75
C ASN A 163 23.17 -48.81 26.35
N ILE A 164 23.67 -49.59 25.38
CA ILE A 164 24.09 -51.01 25.53
C ILE A 164 25.27 -51.24 24.57
#